data_AF-A0A7W8WCE6-F1
#
_entry.id   AF-A0A7W8WCE6-F1
#
_cell.length_a   1.000
_cell.length_b   1.000
_cell.length_c   1.000
_cell.angle_alpha   90.00
_cell.angle_beta   90.00
_cell.angle_gamma   90.00
#
_symmetry.space_group_name_H-M   'P 1'
#
loop_
_entity.id
_entity.type
_entity.pdbx_description
1 polymer ?
#
loop_
_entity_poly.entity_id
_entity_poly.type
_entity_poly.pdbx_seq_one_letter_code
_entity_poly.pdbx_strand_id
1 'polypeptide(L)'
;MRPRRPGISPSGIERNLHRQNDESKPAGPQPERCRAGRKATPEEKAKDVLKLERARQRNAIRHMQATRGEMALATKALLELLSDPAFVALLRAEGFTSIPKLLHQRLVERR
;
A
#
# COMPACT_ATOMS: atom_id res chain seq x y z
N MET A 1 -42.83 -15.84 -38.22
CA MET A 1 -42.14 -17.05 -38.72
C MET A 1 -40.75 -17.11 -38.10
N ARG A 2 -40.51 -18.01 -37.13
CA ARG A 2 -39.17 -18.31 -36.57
C ARG A 2 -38.61 -19.54 -37.27
N PRO A 3 -37.32 -19.57 -37.68
CA PRO A 3 -36.62 -20.82 -37.92
C PRO A 3 -35.90 -21.31 -36.65
N ARG A 4 -36.03 -22.61 -36.40
CA ARG A 4 -35.41 -23.38 -35.31
C ARG A 4 -33.94 -23.71 -35.64
N ARG A 5 -33.08 -23.78 -34.61
CA ARG A 5 -31.75 -24.47 -34.65
C ARG A 5 -31.97 -25.99 -34.81
N PRO A 6 -31.00 -26.72 -35.41
CA PRO A 6 -29.95 -27.43 -34.66
C PRO A 6 -28.56 -27.29 -35.35
N GLY A 7 -27.42 -27.18 -34.65
CA GLY A 7 -26.81 -28.22 -33.82
C GLY A 7 -25.64 -28.87 -34.58
N ILE A 8 -24.43 -28.31 -34.50
CA ILE A 8 -23.18 -28.96 -34.95
C ILE A 8 -22.08 -28.67 -33.91
N SER A 9 -21.58 -29.75 -33.34
CA SER A 9 -20.49 -29.84 -32.38
C SER A 9 -19.14 -29.40 -32.98
N PRO A 10 -18.18 -29.01 -32.13
CA PRO A 10 -16.85 -29.60 -32.16
C PRO A 10 -16.74 -30.50 -30.93
N SER A 11 -16.68 -31.83 -31.08
CA SER A 11 -15.40 -32.57 -31.19
C SER A 11 -14.37 -31.96 -30.23
N GLY A 12 -14.16 -32.48 -29.02
CA GLY A 12 -13.91 -33.89 -28.75
C GLY A 12 -12.42 -34.08 -28.47
N ILE A 13 -11.90 -33.41 -27.44
CA ILE A 13 -10.60 -33.76 -26.85
C ILE A 13 -10.78 -33.79 -25.33
N GLU A 14 -11.32 -34.92 -24.89
CA GLU A 14 -11.19 -35.46 -23.54
C GLU A 14 -10.44 -36.79 -23.77
N ARG A 15 -9.30 -37.10 -23.13
CA ARG A 15 -9.12 -37.29 -21.70
C ARG A 15 -7.64 -37.58 -21.33
N ASN A 16 -7.28 -37.12 -20.13
CA ASN A 16 -6.48 -37.82 -19.10
C ASN A 16 -4.99 -38.10 -19.40
N LEU A 17 -4.02 -37.88 -18.50
CA LEU A 17 -3.96 -38.15 -17.06
C LEU A 17 -2.76 -37.39 -16.44
N HIS A 18 -2.97 -36.92 -15.21
CA HIS A 18 -2.00 -36.92 -14.10
C HIS A 18 -0.67 -36.14 -14.26
N ARG A 19 -0.62 -34.93 -13.69
CA ARG A 19 0.44 -34.58 -12.73
C ARG A 19 -0.05 -33.50 -11.77
N GLN A 20 -0.41 -33.95 -10.57
CA GLN A 20 -0.37 -33.10 -9.38
C GLN A 20 1.03 -32.47 -9.29
N ASN A 21 1.12 -31.17 -9.01
CA ASN A 21 1.85 -30.66 -7.84
C ASN A 21 2.00 -29.14 -7.87
N ASP A 22 1.77 -28.57 -6.69
CA ASP A 22 2.32 -27.33 -6.16
C ASP A 22 1.70 -26.00 -6.60
N GLU A 23 0.44 -25.80 -6.18
CA GLU A 23 0.02 -24.51 -5.64
C GLU A 23 0.96 -24.10 -4.51
N SER A 24 1.97 -23.30 -4.83
CA SER A 24 2.73 -22.55 -3.82
C SER A 24 1.88 -21.38 -3.31
N LYS A 25 0.82 -21.73 -2.58
CA LYS A 25 0.12 -20.86 -1.64
C LYS A 25 1.19 -20.31 -0.69
N PRO A 26 1.35 -19.00 -0.51
CA PRO A 26 2.35 -18.50 0.42
C PRO A 26 1.98 -19.06 1.80
N ALA A 27 2.89 -19.87 2.34
CA ALA A 27 2.76 -20.45 3.67
C ALA A 27 2.67 -19.30 4.67
N GLY A 28 1.45 -18.87 4.94
CA GLY A 28 1.14 -18.13 6.15
C GLY A 28 1.69 -18.95 7.33
N PRO A 29 2.23 -18.29 8.37
CA PRO A 29 2.83 -19.00 9.49
C PRO A 29 1.79 -19.95 10.06
N GLN A 30 2.02 -21.25 9.88
CA GLN A 30 1.20 -22.29 10.50
C GLN A 30 1.27 -22.04 12.01
N PRO A 31 0.14 -21.77 12.69
CA PRO A 31 0.14 -21.83 14.14
C PRO A 31 0.43 -23.29 14.48
N GLU A 32 1.61 -23.53 15.06
CA GLU A 32 1.98 -24.84 15.59
C GLU A 32 0.77 -25.35 16.37
N ARG A 33 0.27 -26.53 15.98
CA ARG A 33 -0.86 -27.17 16.65
C ARG A 33 -0.46 -27.39 18.10
N CYS A 34 -0.88 -26.48 18.97
CA CYS A 34 -0.72 -26.61 20.41
C CYS A 34 -1.34 -27.95 20.81
N ARG A 35 -0.52 -28.87 21.32
CA ARG A 35 -1.02 -30.06 21.99
C ARG A 35 -1.99 -29.58 23.07
N ALA A 36 -3.27 -29.92 22.90
CA ALA A 36 -4.32 -29.52 23.82
C ALA A 36 -3.90 -29.90 25.25
N GLY A 37 -3.64 -28.91 26.10
CA GLY A 37 -3.35 -29.09 27.52
C GLY A 37 -2.02 -28.55 28.07
N ARG A 38 -1.04 -28.14 27.24
CA ARG A 38 0.18 -27.49 27.76
C ARG A 38 0.02 -25.97 27.87
N LYS A 39 0.11 -25.43 29.08
CA LYS A 39 0.18 -23.98 29.33
C LYS A 39 1.47 -23.45 28.70
N ALA A 40 1.36 -22.42 27.85
CA ALA A 40 2.50 -21.77 27.22
C ALA A 40 3.50 -21.26 28.27
N THR A 41 4.79 -21.46 28.01
CA THR A 41 5.84 -20.97 28.89
C THR A 41 5.87 -19.44 28.89
N PRO A 42 6.33 -18.79 29.98
CA PRO A 42 6.51 -17.34 30.00
C PRO A 42 7.35 -16.83 28.81
N GLU A 43 8.36 -17.59 28.40
CA GLU A 43 9.25 -17.27 27.28
C GLU A 43 8.51 -17.33 25.93
N GLU A 44 7.62 -18.30 25.73
CA GLU A 44 6.76 -18.37 24.53
C GLU A 44 5.83 -17.15 24.45
N LYS A 45 5.19 -16.78 25.56
CA LYS A 45 4.35 -15.58 25.62
C LYS A 45 5.14 -14.31 25.35
N ALA A 46 6.35 -14.20 25.91
CA ALA A 46 7.23 -13.05 25.67
C ALA A 46 7.64 -12.94 24.19
N LYS A 47 7.92 -14.07 23.52
CA LYS A 47 8.21 -14.10 22.08
C LYS A 47 7.01 -13.61 21.27
N ASP A 48 5.79 -13.99 21.64
CA ASP A 48 4.60 -13.58 20.90
C ASP A 48 4.27 -12.10 21.10
N VAL A 49 4.44 -11.56 22.31
CA VAL A 49 4.34 -10.11 22.57
C VAL A 49 5.38 -9.35 21.74
N LEU A 50 6.63 -9.81 21.70
CA LEU A 50 7.68 -9.17 20.91
C LEU A 50 7.38 -9.20 19.40
N LYS A 51 6.86 -10.32 18.88
CA LYS A 51 6.45 -10.43 17.47
C LYS A 51 5.32 -9.45 17.16
N LEU A 52 4.32 -9.35 18.04
CA LEU A 52 3.20 -8.42 17.88
C LEU A 52 3.69 -6.97 17.87
N GLU A 53 4.53 -6.60 18.82
CA GLU A 53 5.06 -5.23 18.91
C GLU A 53 5.93 -4.89 17.70
N ARG A 54 6.77 -5.82 17.25
CA ARG A 54 7.54 -5.66 16.01
C ARG A 54 6.62 -5.46 14.80
N ALA A 55 5.50 -6.17 14.72
CA ALA A 55 4.52 -5.98 13.64
C ALA A 55 3.86 -4.59 13.70
N ARG A 56 3.51 -4.11 14.90
CA ARG A 56 2.98 -2.74 15.11
C ARG A 56 3.97 -1.68 14.67
N GLN A 57 5.22 -1.79 15.10
CA GLN A 57 6.28 -0.85 14.75
C GLN A 57 6.54 -0.83 13.24
N ARG A 58 6.58 -1.99 12.59
CA ARG A 58 6.71 -2.07 11.12
C ARG A 58 5.54 -1.40 10.41
N ASN A 59 4.31 -1.56 10.89
CA ASN A 59 3.16 -0.85 10.35
C ASN A 59 3.32 0.66 10.50
N ALA A 60 3.67 1.15 11.69
CA ALA A 60 3.88 2.57 11.93
C ALA A 60 4.97 3.16 11.02
N ILE A 61 6.09 2.46 10.85
CA ILE A 61 7.17 2.88 9.94
C ILE A 61 6.67 2.96 8.50
N ARG A 62 5.89 1.98 8.04
CA ARG A 62 5.31 2.00 6.68
C ARG A 62 4.39 3.21 6.47
N HIS A 63 3.53 3.49 7.43
CA HIS A 63 2.67 4.69 7.37
C HIS A 63 3.50 5.98 7.35
N MET A 64 4.50 6.09 8.23
CA MET A 64 5.39 7.25 8.26
C MET A 64 6.13 7.44 6.93
N GLN A 65 6.59 6.36 6.29
CA GLN A 65 7.23 6.41 4.98
C GLN A 65 6.28 6.86 3.88
N ALA A 66 5.05 6.36 3.87
CA ALA A 66 4.01 6.78 2.93
C ALA A 66 3.71 8.28 3.08
N THR A 67 3.45 8.73 4.32
CA THR A 67 3.21 10.15 4.61
C THR A 67 4.40 11.02 4.22
N ARG A 68 5.63 10.57 4.47
CA ARG A 68 6.84 11.30 4.04
C ARG A 68 6.91 11.46 2.52
N GLY A 69 6.55 10.42 1.77
CA GLY A 69 6.47 10.46 0.30
C GLY A 69 5.43 11.46 -0.19
N GLU A 70 4.22 11.41 0.35
CA GLU A 70 3.13 12.34 0.03
C GLU A 70 3.52 13.80 0.34
N MET A 71 4.12 14.03 1.51
CA MET A 71 4.59 15.37 1.90
C MET A 71 5.70 15.89 0.99
N ALA A 72 6.60 15.02 0.50
CA ALA A 72 7.64 15.40 -0.45
C ALA A 72 7.05 15.81 -1.80
N LEU A 73 6.02 15.08 -2.28
CA LEU A 73 5.30 15.43 -3.50
C LEU A 73 4.57 16.77 -3.36
N ALA A 74 3.82 16.97 -2.28
CA ALA A 74 3.12 18.21 -2.01
C ALA A 74 4.08 19.41 -1.92
N THR A 75 5.22 19.23 -1.24
CA THR A 75 6.28 20.25 -1.14
C THR A 75 6.84 20.60 -2.51
N LYS A 76 7.11 19.60 -3.36
CA LYS A 76 7.60 19.82 -4.72
C LYS A 76 6.58 20.60 -5.56
N ALA A 77 5.32 20.18 -5.56
CA ALA A 77 4.26 20.85 -6.31
C ALA A 77 4.06 22.31 -5.85
N LEU A 78 4.08 22.56 -4.53
CA LEU A 78 4.00 23.91 -3.99
C LEU A 78 5.20 24.78 -4.40
N LEU A 79 6.41 24.22 -4.42
CA LEU A 79 7.59 24.95 -4.90
C LEU A 79 7.48 25.31 -6.39
N GLU A 80 7.00 24.38 -7.21
CA GLU A 80 6.76 24.62 -8.64
C GLU A 80 5.72 25.74 -8.84
N LEU A 81 4.58 25.68 -8.16
CA LEU A 81 3.55 26.72 -8.20
C LEU A 81 4.07 28.08 -7.71
N LEU A 82 4.78 28.12 -6.59
CA LEU A 82 5.34 29.36 -6.06
C LEU A 82 6.49 29.94 -6.91
N SER A 83 7.02 29.16 -7.84
CA SER A 83 7.99 29.63 -8.83
C SER A 83 7.33 30.25 -10.06
N ASP A 84 6.03 30.04 -10.27
CA ASP A 84 5.26 30.64 -11.36
C ASP A 84 4.87 32.10 -11.02
N PRO A 85 5.36 33.10 -11.79
CA PRO A 85 5.01 34.50 -11.57
C PRO A 85 3.50 34.79 -11.69
N ALA A 86 2.78 34.08 -12.55
CA ALA A 86 1.34 34.29 -12.74
C ALA A 86 0.55 33.85 -11.50
N PHE A 87 0.88 32.67 -10.97
CA PHE A 87 0.31 32.19 -9.71
C PHE A 87 0.62 33.12 -8.53
N VAL A 88 1.87 33.60 -8.42
CA VAL A 88 2.24 34.56 -7.37
C VAL A 88 1.50 35.89 -7.52
N ALA A 89 1.30 36.38 -8.75
CA ALA A 89 0.53 37.59 -9.00
C ALA A 89 -0.94 37.43 -8.57
N LEU A 90 -1.56 36.28 -8.85
CA LEU A 90 -2.92 35.96 -8.38
C LEU A 90 -3.01 35.97 -6.86
N LEU A 91 -2.07 35.31 -6.17
CA LEU A 91 -2.04 35.32 -4.69
C LEU A 91 -1.93 36.74 -4.13
N ARG A 92 -1.11 37.60 -4.74
CA ARG A 92 -0.99 39.00 -4.33
C ARG A 92 -2.25 39.81 -4.59
N ALA A 93 -2.93 39.56 -5.72
CA ALA A 93 -4.20 40.22 -6.04
C ALA A 93 -5.31 39.88 -5.03
N GLU A 94 -5.30 38.66 -4.50
CA GLU A 94 -6.20 38.20 -3.42
C GLU A 94 -5.77 38.67 -2.01
N GLY A 95 -4.73 39.51 -1.91
CA GLY A 95 -4.25 40.08 -0.64
C GLY A 95 -3.15 39.28 0.06
N PHE A 96 -2.70 38.16 -0.50
CA PHE A 96 -1.60 37.36 0.04
C PHE A 96 -0.23 37.88 -0.45
N THR A 97 0.18 39.04 0.06
CA THR A 97 1.40 39.73 -0.40
C THR A 97 2.70 39.10 0.11
N SER A 98 2.72 38.66 1.37
CA SER A 98 3.90 38.09 2.04
C SER A 98 3.95 36.55 2.03
N ILE A 99 2.78 35.90 1.96
CA ILE A 99 2.66 34.44 2.06
C ILE A 99 3.46 33.69 0.99
N PRO A 100 3.46 34.06 -0.30
CA PRO A 100 4.20 33.31 -1.32
C PRO A 100 5.70 33.25 -1.02
N LYS A 101 6.26 34.38 -0.56
CA LYS A 101 7.68 34.49 -0.21
C LYS A 101 8.01 33.66 1.03
N LEU A 102 7.19 33.77 2.09
CA LEU A 102 7.38 33.04 3.34
C LEU A 102 7.24 31.52 3.15
N LEU A 103 6.27 31.08 2.37
CA LEU A 103 6.09 29.67 2.04
C LEU A 103 7.27 29.14 1.24
N HIS A 104 7.70 29.86 0.20
CA HIS A 104 8.85 29.45 -0.60
C HIS A 104 10.11 29.29 0.26
N GLN A 105 10.41 30.28 1.10
CA GLN A 105 11.55 30.22 2.02
C GLN A 105 11.46 29.02 2.96
N ARG A 106 10.31 28.81 3.61
CA ARG A 106 10.12 27.70 4.55
C ARG A 106 10.24 26.32 3.89
N LEU A 107 9.79 26.20 2.63
CA LEU A 107 9.88 24.95 1.88
C LEU A 107 11.31 24.67 1.41
N VAL A 108 12.08 25.71 1.09
CA VAL A 108 13.50 25.59 0.72
C VAL A 108 14.37 25.22 1.93
N GLU A 109 14.14 25.83 3.10
CA GLU A 109 14.90 25.53 4.34
C GLU A 109 14.68 24.10 4.87
N ARG A 110 13.58 23.45 4.48
CA ARG A 110 13.23 22.09 4.90
C ARG A 110 13.80 20.99 3.99
N ARG A 111 14.46 21.37 2.90
CA ARG A 111 15.06 20.45 1.93
C ARG A 111 16.44 20.01 2.38
#